data_AF-A0A8H6MFM2-F1
#
_entry.id   AF-A0A8H6MFM2-F1
#
_cell.length_a   1.000
_cell.length_b   1.000
_cell.length_c   1.000
_cell.angle_alpha   90.00
_cell.angle_beta   90.00
_cell.angle_gamma   90.00
#
_symmetry.space_group_name_H-M   'P 1'
#
loop_
_entity.id
_entity.type
_entity.pdbx_description
1 polymer ?
#
loop_
_entity_poly.entity_id
_entity_poly.type
_entity_poly.pdbx_seq_one_letter_code
_entity_poly.pdbx_strand_id
1 'polypeptide(L)'
;MTSELPLKIRVDIRDLVEATSVPQVKWPTLWGNLRKDFSDPETFVPGIVAYTTAWYEQLNWRLENDAFAEWTETLLSVLSKASTGAEITLEIQVQSSPSVSVPRTVWSDASNSFYLFIPHGPVSSSSITSSSLEQELGQLFIPANSDGKELDEEGWADVGEPRLSAGSVPLSTARGSKPGNDLKPAENSTCYHLSHPTKRPPSSDDSRNIFAVDLVESDFAVGVNDLLRIEPRVSYGRTGPINPTIVLAFIEGILGYKFMHASGNRFVYRLDDVLR
;
A
#
# COMPACT_ATOMS: atom_id res chain seq x y z
N MET A 1 -26.95 -23.47 -5.13
CA MET A 1 -26.16 -24.11 -4.05
C MET A 1 -25.05 -23.13 -3.71
N THR A 2 -25.27 -22.26 -2.74
CA THR A 2 -24.27 -21.29 -2.26
C THR A 2 -23.26 -22.04 -1.41
N SER A 3 -22.05 -22.22 -1.93
CA SER A 3 -20.93 -22.76 -1.17
C SER A 3 -20.51 -21.73 -0.13
N GLU A 4 -21.07 -21.83 1.07
CA GLU A 4 -20.53 -21.14 2.25
C GLU A 4 -19.07 -21.54 2.42
N LEU A 5 -18.17 -20.56 2.34
CA LEU A 5 -16.78 -20.77 2.68
C LEU A 5 -16.69 -20.97 4.19
N PRO A 6 -15.89 -21.94 4.66
CA PRO A 6 -15.71 -22.13 6.08
C PRO A 6 -15.09 -20.88 6.70
N LEU A 7 -15.74 -20.35 7.76
CA LEU A 7 -15.33 -19.17 8.55
C LEU A 7 -13.82 -19.09 8.85
N LYS A 8 -13.16 -20.25 8.95
CA LYS A 8 -11.72 -20.38 9.14
C LYS A 8 -10.89 -19.67 8.06
N ILE A 9 -11.31 -19.74 6.79
CA ILE A 9 -10.60 -19.08 5.67
C ILE A 9 -10.67 -17.56 5.80
N ARG A 10 -11.79 -17.01 6.26
CA ARG A 10 -11.94 -15.55 6.46
C ARG A 10 -11.08 -15.02 7.59
N VAL A 11 -10.96 -15.79 8.68
CA VAL A 11 -10.08 -15.47 9.80
C VAL A 11 -8.61 -15.49 9.36
N ASP A 12 -8.20 -16.49 8.59
CA ASP A 12 -6.82 -16.60 8.10
C ASP A 12 -6.43 -15.44 7.16
N ILE A 13 -7.36 -14.89 6.37
CA ILE A 13 -7.10 -13.73 5.50
C ILE A 13 -6.98 -12.45 6.30
N ARG A 14 -7.86 -12.25 7.28
CA ARG A 14 -7.80 -11.10 8.17
C ARG A 14 -6.48 -11.10 8.92
N ASP A 15 -6.10 -12.24 9.49
CA ASP A 15 -4.83 -12.41 10.18
C ASP A 15 -3.66 -12.25 9.19
N LEU A 16 -3.77 -12.71 7.94
CA LEU A 16 -2.75 -12.51 6.91
C LEU A 16 -2.60 -11.03 6.54
N VAL A 17 -3.69 -10.32 6.26
CA VAL A 17 -3.68 -8.91 5.89
C VAL A 17 -3.24 -8.05 7.08
N GLU A 18 -3.75 -8.30 8.28
CA GLU A 18 -3.35 -7.58 9.50
C GLU A 18 -1.89 -7.87 9.90
N ALA A 19 -1.38 -9.09 9.65
CA ALA A 19 0.02 -9.44 9.97
C ALA A 19 1.04 -9.07 8.89
N THR A 20 0.65 -8.94 7.61
CA THR A 20 1.61 -8.73 6.50
C THR A 20 1.49 -7.39 5.79
N SER A 21 0.35 -6.69 5.88
CA SER A 21 0.21 -5.39 5.22
C SER A 21 0.70 -4.26 6.11
N VAL A 22 2.01 -4.14 6.29
CA VAL A 22 2.59 -2.88 6.77
C VAL A 22 2.51 -1.89 5.62
N PRO A 23 1.78 -0.75 5.74
CA PRO A 23 1.74 0.24 4.69
C PRO A 23 3.14 0.79 4.43
N GLN A 24 3.64 0.59 3.22
CA GLN A 24 4.93 1.05 2.76
C GLN A 24 4.76 2.47 2.22
N VAL A 25 5.19 3.46 3.01
CA VAL A 25 5.06 4.87 2.68
C VAL A 25 6.43 5.49 2.47
N LYS A 26 6.71 5.95 1.25
CA LYS A 26 7.93 6.71 0.93
C LYS A 26 7.71 8.18 1.26
N TRP A 27 7.72 8.52 2.55
CA TRP A 27 7.39 9.86 3.07
C TRP A 27 8.09 11.01 2.35
N PRO A 28 9.41 10.98 2.08
CA PRO A 28 10.09 12.09 1.39
C PRO A 28 9.57 12.33 -0.03
N THR A 29 9.28 11.25 -0.77
CA THR A 29 8.73 11.32 -2.12
C THR A 29 7.29 11.83 -2.11
N LEU A 30 6.48 11.31 -1.17
CA LEU A 30 5.09 11.68 -1.00
C LEU A 30 4.96 13.17 -0.65
N TRP A 31 5.74 13.63 0.34
CA TRP A 31 5.81 15.04 0.73
C TRP A 31 6.32 15.93 -0.40
N GLY A 32 7.39 15.54 -1.10
CA GLY A 32 7.94 16.31 -2.22
C GLY A 32 6.92 16.58 -3.33
N ASN A 33 6.02 15.61 -3.58
CA ASN A 33 4.99 15.72 -4.61
C ASN A 33 3.74 16.48 -4.13
N LEU A 34 3.32 16.30 -2.88
CA LEU A 34 2.05 16.86 -2.36
C LEU A 34 2.21 18.18 -1.60
N ARG A 35 3.42 18.56 -1.19
CA ARG A 35 3.65 19.76 -0.35
C ARG A 35 3.04 21.06 -0.93
N LYS A 36 2.94 21.19 -2.26
CA LYS A 36 2.38 22.39 -2.89
C LYS A 36 0.86 22.49 -2.71
N ASP A 37 0.20 21.36 -2.52
CA ASP A 37 -1.26 21.25 -2.46
C ASP A 37 -1.76 21.18 -1.00
N PHE A 38 -0.87 20.93 -0.04
CA PHE A 38 -1.18 20.97 1.39
C PHE A 38 -0.80 22.33 1.98
N SER A 39 -1.82 23.08 2.41
CA SER A 39 -1.64 24.39 3.04
C SER A 39 -0.96 24.31 4.42
N ASP A 40 -1.12 23.18 5.11
CA ASP A 40 -0.55 22.94 6.45
C ASP A 40 0.21 21.60 6.50
N PRO A 41 1.54 21.62 6.72
CA PRO A 41 2.35 20.41 6.90
C PRO A 41 1.88 19.50 8.04
N GLU A 42 1.30 20.06 9.10
CA GLU A 42 0.83 19.27 10.25
C GLU A 42 -0.39 18.42 9.90
N THR A 43 -1.14 18.80 8.87
CA THR A 43 -2.32 18.05 8.39
C THR A 43 -1.98 16.96 7.39
N PHE A 44 -0.76 16.96 6.84
CA PHE A 44 -0.35 16.03 5.80
C PHE A 44 -0.36 14.58 6.28
N VAL A 45 0.40 14.28 7.34
CA VAL A 45 0.49 12.91 7.88
C VAL A 45 -0.88 12.41 8.36
N PRO A 46 -1.66 13.16 9.16
CA PRO A 46 -3.02 12.79 9.52
C PRO A 46 -3.91 12.51 8.32
N GLY A 47 -3.74 13.25 7.22
CA GLY A 47 -4.52 13.03 6.02
C GLY A 47 -4.19 11.72 5.30
N ILE A 48 -2.90 11.40 5.16
CA ILE A 48 -2.48 10.10 4.60
C ILE A 48 -2.97 8.95 5.48
N VAL A 49 -2.88 9.10 6.81
CA VAL A 49 -3.43 8.12 7.76
C VAL A 49 -4.93 7.97 7.56
N ALA A 50 -5.69 9.06 7.41
CA ALA A 50 -7.13 9.00 7.20
C ALA A 50 -7.52 8.20 5.94
N TYR A 51 -6.82 8.40 4.81
CA TYR A 51 -7.05 7.61 3.60
C TYR A 51 -6.70 6.14 3.78
N THR A 52 -5.58 5.86 4.45
CA THR A 52 -5.11 4.49 4.71
C THR A 52 -6.09 3.75 5.61
N THR A 53 -6.53 4.37 6.70
CA THR A 53 -7.54 3.83 7.61
C THR A 53 -8.85 3.57 6.87
N ALA A 54 -9.35 4.53 6.10
CA ALA A 54 -10.58 4.36 5.33
C ALA A 54 -10.47 3.19 4.34
N TRP A 55 -9.31 3.01 3.70
CA TRP A 55 -9.07 1.88 2.79
C TRP A 55 -9.15 0.54 3.52
N TYR A 56 -8.50 0.41 4.69
CA TYR A 56 -8.58 -0.80 5.50
C TYR A 56 -9.99 -1.09 6.00
N GLU A 57 -10.73 -0.06 6.43
CA GLU A 57 -12.12 -0.20 6.86
C GLU A 57 -13.01 -0.71 5.73
N GLN A 58 -12.87 -0.15 4.52
CA GLN A 58 -13.65 -0.61 3.36
C GLN A 58 -13.28 -2.04 2.94
N LEU A 59 -11.98 -2.37 2.94
CA LEU A 59 -11.52 -3.73 2.65
C LEU A 59 -12.10 -4.72 3.67
N ASN A 60 -11.96 -4.43 4.96
CA ASN A 60 -12.42 -5.32 6.02
C ASN A 60 -13.94 -5.48 6.00
N TRP A 61 -14.69 -4.38 5.83
CA TRP A 61 -16.14 -4.42 5.70
C TRP A 61 -16.57 -5.34 4.54
N ARG A 62 -15.86 -5.28 3.42
CA ARG A 62 -16.16 -6.11 2.26
C ARG A 62 -15.84 -7.59 2.47
N LEU A 63 -14.76 -7.89 3.20
CA LEU A 63 -14.41 -9.27 3.58
C LEU A 63 -15.41 -9.89 4.56
N GLU A 64 -15.98 -9.08 5.45
CA GLU A 64 -16.96 -9.51 6.45
C GLU A 64 -18.38 -9.67 5.88
N ASN A 65 -18.71 -8.98 4.79
CA ASN A 65 -20.05 -8.97 4.22
C ASN A 65 -20.23 -10.04 3.13
N ASP A 66 -21.13 -10.99 3.41
CA ASP A 66 -21.45 -12.13 2.52
C ASP A 66 -21.96 -11.71 1.13
N ALA A 67 -22.50 -10.51 0.99
CA ALA A 67 -22.93 -9.97 -0.30
C ALA A 67 -21.77 -9.87 -1.31
N PHE A 68 -20.52 -9.88 -0.84
CA PHE A 68 -19.32 -9.80 -1.68
C PHE A 68 -18.53 -11.11 -1.73
N ALA A 69 -19.14 -12.25 -1.40
CA ALA A 69 -18.45 -13.54 -1.37
C ALA A 69 -17.71 -13.87 -2.68
N GLU A 70 -18.32 -13.60 -3.85
CA GLU A 70 -17.68 -13.83 -5.16
C GLU A 70 -16.44 -12.94 -5.39
N TRP A 71 -16.51 -11.69 -4.95
CA TRP A 71 -15.37 -10.77 -5.02
C TRP A 71 -14.26 -11.23 -4.07
N THR A 72 -14.60 -11.66 -2.86
CA THR A 72 -13.65 -12.18 -1.87
C THR A 72 -12.95 -13.45 -2.38
N GLU A 73 -13.65 -14.35 -3.06
CA GLU A 73 -13.03 -15.51 -3.71
C GLU A 73 -12.07 -15.11 -4.84
N THR A 74 -12.41 -14.07 -5.60
CA THR A 74 -11.52 -13.54 -6.63
C THR A 74 -10.25 -12.97 -6.02
N LEU A 75 -10.38 -12.17 -4.95
CA LEU A 75 -9.25 -11.66 -4.18
C LEU A 75 -8.37 -12.81 -3.68
N LEU A 76 -8.96 -13.86 -3.11
CA LEU A 76 -8.24 -15.03 -2.62
C LEU A 76 -7.51 -15.79 -3.72
N SER A 77 -8.14 -15.95 -4.87
CA SER A 77 -7.51 -16.56 -6.04
C SER A 77 -6.29 -15.76 -6.51
N VAL A 78 -6.35 -14.43 -6.43
CA VAL A 78 -5.21 -13.55 -6.73
C VAL A 78 -4.11 -13.69 -5.66
N LEU A 79 -4.47 -13.57 -4.38
CA LEU A 79 -3.49 -13.64 -3.29
C LEU A 79 -2.84 -15.02 -3.15
N SER A 80 -3.55 -16.11 -3.45
CA SER A 80 -2.99 -17.46 -3.44
C SER A 80 -1.97 -17.71 -4.55
N LYS A 81 -2.07 -16.99 -5.68
CA LYS A 81 -1.01 -17.00 -6.72
C LYS A 81 0.24 -16.28 -6.24
N ALA A 82 0.07 -15.23 -5.44
CA ALA A 82 1.17 -14.50 -4.81
C ALA A 82 1.83 -15.30 -3.66
N SER A 83 1.08 -16.17 -2.97
CA SER A 83 1.43 -16.70 -1.64
C SER A 83 2.48 -17.83 -1.58
N THR A 84 3.31 -18.02 -2.60
CA THR A 84 4.54 -18.83 -2.42
C THR A 84 5.63 -18.00 -1.73
N GLY A 85 5.35 -17.57 -0.50
CA GLY A 85 6.31 -16.90 0.41
C GLY A 85 6.55 -15.41 0.16
N ALA A 86 5.80 -14.76 -0.73
CA ALA A 86 5.88 -13.31 -0.93
C ALA A 86 5.02 -12.55 0.09
N GLU A 87 5.57 -11.47 0.64
CA GLU A 87 4.85 -10.53 1.50
C GLU A 87 3.90 -9.67 0.66
N ILE A 88 2.63 -9.57 1.08
CA ILE A 88 1.64 -8.73 0.42
C ILE A 88 1.72 -7.33 1.03
N THR A 89 2.03 -6.32 0.22
CA THR A 89 2.27 -4.96 0.71
C THR A 89 1.20 -3.97 0.24
N LEU A 90 0.95 -2.93 1.04
CA LEU A 90 0.18 -1.76 0.62
C LEU A 90 1.14 -0.60 0.38
N GLU A 91 1.28 -0.17 -0.87
CA GLU A 91 2.12 0.96 -1.26
C GLU A 91 1.28 2.23 -1.45
N ILE A 92 1.68 3.31 -0.79
CA ILE A 92 1.01 4.61 -0.90
C ILE A 92 1.73 5.48 -1.93
N GLN A 93 0.99 5.96 -2.93
CA GLN A 93 1.50 6.83 -3.99
C GLN A 93 0.62 8.07 -4.19
N VAL A 94 1.17 9.06 -4.90
CA VAL A 94 0.41 10.24 -5.32
C VAL A 94 -0.21 9.96 -6.68
N GLN A 95 -1.45 10.39 -6.86
CA GLN A 95 -2.11 10.30 -8.15
C GLN A 95 -1.39 11.16 -9.20
N SER A 96 -1.25 10.67 -10.43
CA SER A 96 -0.48 11.42 -11.45
C SER A 96 -1.20 12.66 -11.98
N SER A 97 -2.53 12.73 -11.84
CA SER A 97 -3.33 13.86 -12.31
C SER A 97 -3.88 14.67 -11.13
N PRO A 98 -3.60 15.98 -11.04
CA PRO A 98 -4.12 16.84 -9.98
C PRO A 98 -5.63 17.14 -10.12
N SER A 99 -6.25 16.76 -11.24
CA SER A 99 -7.68 16.95 -11.48
C SER A 99 -8.57 15.94 -10.77
N VAL A 100 -7.99 14.85 -10.24
CA VAL A 100 -8.75 13.78 -9.61
C VAL A 100 -8.70 13.99 -8.10
N SER A 101 -9.88 14.15 -7.50
CA SER A 101 -10.05 14.48 -6.07
C SER A 101 -10.41 13.27 -5.22
N VAL A 102 -10.34 12.07 -5.81
CA VAL A 102 -10.79 10.82 -5.19
C VAL A 102 -9.65 9.80 -5.15
N PRO A 103 -9.52 9.04 -4.04
CA PRO A 103 -8.50 8.01 -3.92
C PRO A 103 -8.77 6.88 -4.89
N ARG A 104 -7.70 6.23 -5.37
CA ARG A 104 -7.77 5.11 -6.30
C ARG A 104 -6.99 3.93 -5.74
N THR A 105 -7.51 2.70 -5.93
CA THR A 105 -6.81 1.47 -5.53
C THR A 105 -6.57 0.57 -6.73
N VAL A 106 -5.37 -0.02 -6.82
CA VAL A 106 -5.00 -0.95 -7.89
C VAL A 106 -4.23 -2.12 -7.32
N TRP A 107 -4.46 -3.32 -7.83
CA TRP A 107 -3.64 -4.50 -7.52
C TRP A 107 -2.58 -4.69 -8.61
N SER A 108 -1.37 -5.04 -8.19
CA SER A 108 -0.25 -5.35 -9.09
C SER A 108 0.23 -6.79 -8.88
N ASP A 109 -0.06 -7.65 -9.85
CA ASP A 109 0.44 -9.03 -9.87
C ASP A 109 1.98 -9.10 -9.93
N ALA A 110 2.63 -8.07 -10.48
CA ALA A 110 4.08 -8.05 -10.66
C ALA A 110 4.83 -7.82 -9.33
N SER A 111 4.24 -7.07 -8.41
CA SER A 111 4.84 -6.72 -7.12
C SER A 111 4.13 -7.39 -5.93
N ASN A 112 3.01 -8.08 -6.16
CA ASN A 112 2.13 -8.60 -5.11
C ASN A 112 1.70 -7.49 -4.13
N SER A 113 1.41 -6.31 -4.67
CA SER A 113 1.12 -5.11 -3.87
C SER A 113 -0.20 -4.48 -4.25
N PHE A 114 -0.89 -3.96 -3.25
CA PHE A 114 -1.91 -2.95 -3.42
C PHE A 114 -1.26 -1.59 -3.55
N TYR A 115 -1.71 -0.80 -4.51
CA TYR A 115 -1.34 0.60 -4.66
C TYR A 115 -2.53 1.47 -4.30
N LEU A 116 -2.37 2.29 -3.26
CA LEU A 116 -3.32 3.33 -2.89
C LEU A 116 -2.79 4.68 -3.39
N PHE A 117 -3.46 5.22 -4.40
CA PHE A 117 -3.16 6.54 -4.95
C PHE A 117 -3.99 7.61 -4.23
N ILE A 118 -3.29 8.51 -3.56
CA ILE A 118 -3.87 9.63 -2.82
C ILE A 118 -4.07 10.81 -3.78
N PRO A 119 -5.25 11.46 -3.77
CA PRO A 119 -5.52 12.62 -4.61
C PRO A 119 -4.68 13.83 -4.19
N HIS A 120 -4.58 14.80 -5.10
CA HIS A 120 -3.99 16.08 -4.79
C HIS A 120 -4.96 16.94 -3.98
N GLY A 121 -4.45 17.61 -2.96
CA GLY A 121 -5.22 18.56 -2.14
C GLY A 121 -5.68 17.98 -0.80
N PRO A 122 -6.50 18.75 -0.06
CA PRO A 122 -6.93 18.38 1.28
C PRO A 122 -7.81 17.12 1.27
N VAL A 123 -7.81 16.43 2.40
CA VAL A 123 -8.61 15.22 2.60
C VAL A 123 -10.09 15.55 2.40
N SER A 124 -10.74 14.86 1.46
CA SER A 124 -12.19 14.89 1.25
C SER A 124 -12.93 14.42 2.50
N SER A 125 -14.22 14.75 2.63
CA SER A 125 -15.02 14.25 3.76
C SER A 125 -14.97 12.71 3.82
N SER A 126 -14.98 12.17 5.04
CA SER A 126 -14.93 10.71 5.27
C SER A 126 -15.96 9.94 4.43
N SER A 127 -17.19 10.45 4.30
CA SER A 127 -18.24 9.85 3.47
C SER A 127 -17.88 9.72 1.98
N ILE A 128 -17.27 10.76 1.40
CA ILE A 128 -16.85 10.77 -0.02
C ILE A 128 -15.69 9.79 -0.20
N THR A 129 -14.72 9.84 0.70
CA THR A 129 -13.56 8.96 0.70
C THR A 129 -13.98 7.49 0.78
N SER A 130 -14.86 7.13 1.72
CA SER A 130 -15.35 5.75 1.88
C SER A 130 -16.13 5.27 0.67
N SER A 131 -17.10 6.06 0.16
CA SER A 131 -17.90 5.68 -1.00
C SER A 131 -17.05 5.52 -2.26
N SER A 132 -16.06 6.39 -2.46
CA SER A 132 -15.12 6.26 -3.57
C SER A 132 -14.25 5.01 -3.44
N LEU A 133 -13.74 4.71 -2.24
CA LEU A 133 -12.91 3.54 -2.01
C LEU A 133 -13.69 2.24 -2.19
N GLU A 134 -14.97 2.22 -1.78
CA GLU A 134 -15.87 1.10 -2.02
C GLU A 134 -16.03 0.84 -3.52
N GLN A 135 -16.28 1.89 -4.32
CA GLN A 135 -16.39 1.78 -5.77
C GLN A 135 -15.08 1.26 -6.41
N GLU A 136 -13.94 1.82 -6.00
CA GLU A 136 -12.63 1.46 -6.54
C GLU A 136 -12.23 0.03 -6.18
N LEU A 137 -12.46 -0.41 -4.94
CA LEU A 137 -12.32 -1.82 -4.56
C LEU A 137 -13.25 -2.69 -5.39
N GLY A 138 -14.46 -2.20 -5.69
CA GLY A 138 -15.45 -2.82 -6.59
C GLY A 138 -14.85 -3.20 -7.93
N GLN A 139 -14.08 -2.28 -8.50
CA GLN A 139 -13.51 -2.38 -9.84
C GLN A 139 -12.11 -3.01 -9.86
N LEU A 140 -11.54 -3.34 -8.70
CA LEU A 140 -10.15 -3.76 -8.55
C LEU A 140 -9.73 -4.93 -9.47
N PHE A 141 -10.65 -5.87 -9.72
CA PHE A 141 -10.42 -7.07 -10.54
C PHE A 141 -11.16 -7.05 -11.88
N ILE A 142 -11.82 -5.93 -12.21
CA ILE A 142 -12.51 -5.78 -13.49
C ILE A 142 -11.48 -5.32 -14.52
N PRO A 143 -11.22 -6.09 -15.59
CA PRO A 143 -10.28 -5.68 -16.62
C PRO A 143 -10.78 -4.41 -17.29
N ALA A 144 -9.92 -3.39 -17.41
CA ALA A 144 -10.24 -2.08 -18.00
C ALA A 144 -10.71 -2.10 -19.49
N ASN A 145 -10.87 -3.29 -20.08
CA ASN A 145 -11.31 -3.51 -21.47
C ASN A 145 -12.76 -4.01 -21.58
N SER A 146 -13.57 -3.96 -20.53
CA SER A 146 -15.02 -4.20 -20.62
C SER A 146 -15.80 -2.94 -21.02
N ASP A 147 -15.22 -2.08 -21.87
CA ASP A 147 -15.95 -1.02 -22.54
C ASP A 147 -16.28 -1.49 -23.98
N GLY A 148 -17.51 -1.98 -24.16
CA GLY A 148 -18.14 -2.05 -25.48
C GLY A 148 -18.26 -3.41 -26.15
N LYS A 149 -19.00 -4.36 -25.54
CA LYS A 149 -20.04 -5.18 -26.22
C LYS A 149 -20.65 -6.18 -25.23
N GLU A 150 -21.75 -5.77 -24.62
CA GLU A 150 -22.76 -6.68 -24.07
C GLU A 150 -24.14 -6.15 -24.50
N LEU A 151 -24.36 -6.22 -25.80
CA LEU A 151 -25.63 -6.67 -26.35
C LEU A 151 -25.23 -8.05 -26.88
N ASP A 152 -25.79 -9.14 -26.37
CA ASP A 152 -27.10 -9.64 -26.76
C ASP A 152 -27.61 -10.62 -25.69
N GLU A 153 -28.91 -10.95 -25.76
CA GLU A 153 -29.60 -12.04 -25.04
C GLU A 153 -30.49 -11.68 -23.84
N GLU A 154 -31.32 -10.64 -23.99
CA GLU A 154 -32.66 -10.71 -23.38
C GLU A 154 -33.71 -10.11 -24.32
N GLY A 155 -34.24 -11.02 -25.15
CA GLY A 155 -35.36 -10.78 -26.05
C GLY A 155 -36.64 -10.40 -25.29
N TRP A 156 -36.84 -9.10 -25.15
CA TRP A 156 -38.17 -8.52 -25.09
C TRP A 156 -38.46 -7.84 -26.42
N ALA A 157 -39.43 -8.38 -27.15
CA ALA A 157 -39.88 -7.86 -28.44
C ALA A 157 -40.62 -6.53 -28.22
N ASP A 158 -39.97 -5.42 -28.59
CA ASP A 158 -40.66 -4.14 -28.72
C ASP A 158 -41.27 -4.02 -30.12
N VAL A 159 -42.58 -3.82 -30.16
CA VAL A 159 -43.39 -3.74 -31.38
C VAL A 159 -43.26 -2.32 -31.91
N GLY A 160 -42.64 -2.20 -33.08
CA GLY A 160 -42.18 -0.91 -33.59
C GLY A 160 -43.26 0.11 -33.94
N GLU A 161 -42.82 1.37 -33.99
CA GLU A 161 -43.40 2.39 -34.87
C GLU A 161 -42.30 3.00 -35.76
N PRO A 162 -42.58 3.24 -37.05
CA PRO A 162 -41.58 3.69 -38.00
C PRO A 162 -41.40 5.20 -37.95
N ARG A 163 -40.16 5.69 -37.92
CA ARG A 163 -39.87 7.06 -38.35
C ARG A 163 -38.77 7.10 -39.41
N LEU A 164 -39.13 7.82 -40.46
CA LEU A 164 -38.45 8.00 -41.74
C LEU A 164 -37.24 8.93 -41.61
N SER A 165 -36.14 8.52 -42.24
CA SER A 165 -35.25 9.29 -43.13
C SER A 165 -35.12 10.82 -42.96
N ALA A 166 -33.90 11.26 -42.68
CA ALA A 166 -33.09 12.26 -43.44
C ALA A 166 -31.86 12.55 -42.56
N GLY A 167 -30.59 12.46 -42.96
CA GLY A 167 -29.95 12.79 -44.22
C GLY A 167 -28.83 13.78 -43.91
N SER A 168 -27.62 13.51 -44.41
CA SER A 168 -26.53 14.44 -44.80
C SER A 168 -25.17 14.24 -44.10
N VAL A 169 -24.24 13.69 -44.91
CA VAL A 169 -22.77 13.87 -44.83
C VAL A 169 -22.43 15.20 -45.55
N PRO A 170 -21.31 15.89 -45.24
CA PRO A 170 -20.09 15.73 -46.06
C PRO A 170 -18.78 15.83 -45.21
N LEU A 171 -17.81 14.92 -45.33
CA LEU A 171 -16.69 14.90 -46.29
C LEU A 171 -15.99 16.25 -46.55
N SER A 172 -14.75 16.38 -46.06
CA SER A 172 -13.68 17.01 -46.85
C SER A 172 -12.28 16.58 -46.40
N THR A 173 -11.48 16.32 -47.43
CA THR A 173 -10.13 15.78 -47.49
C THR A 173 -9.13 16.93 -47.62
N ALA A 174 -7.96 16.88 -46.98
CA ALA A 174 -6.76 17.45 -47.58
C ALA A 174 -5.45 16.91 -46.96
N ARG A 175 -4.52 16.64 -47.87
CA ARG A 175 -3.23 15.95 -47.81
C ARG A 175 -2.10 16.99 -47.80
N GLY A 176 -0.96 16.72 -47.15
CA GLY A 176 0.22 17.58 -47.31
C GLY A 176 1.45 17.29 -46.44
N SER A 177 2.32 16.40 -46.93
CA SER A 177 3.80 16.41 -46.95
C SER A 177 4.71 16.75 -45.73
N LYS A 178 5.61 15.78 -45.45
CA LYS A 178 6.98 15.82 -44.86
C LYS A 178 7.92 16.88 -45.50
N PRO A 179 9.18 17.17 -45.05
CA PRO A 179 10.17 16.36 -44.27
C PRO A 179 10.83 17.13 -43.07
N GLY A 180 11.49 16.54 -42.07
CA GLY A 180 12.80 15.86 -42.08
C GLY A 180 13.89 16.81 -41.56
N ASN A 181 14.58 16.47 -40.46
CA ASN A 181 15.98 16.84 -40.18
C ASN A 181 16.51 16.10 -38.94
N ASP A 182 17.53 15.29 -39.19
CA ASP A 182 18.52 14.78 -38.25
C ASP A 182 19.29 15.90 -37.54
N LEU A 183 19.70 15.66 -36.29
CA LEU A 183 20.93 16.20 -35.67
C LEU A 183 21.19 15.51 -34.31
N LYS A 184 22.21 14.64 -34.30
CA LYS A 184 23.11 14.28 -33.18
C LYS A 184 24.50 14.89 -33.54
N PRO A 185 25.58 14.82 -32.74
CA PRO A 185 25.78 14.40 -31.33
C PRO A 185 26.70 15.37 -30.53
N ALA A 186 26.94 15.09 -29.24
CA ALA A 186 28.22 15.23 -28.49
C ALA A 186 27.94 14.85 -27.01
N GLU A 187 28.52 13.78 -26.45
CA GLU A 187 29.89 13.62 -25.95
C GLU A 187 30.21 14.41 -24.66
N ASN A 188 30.72 13.67 -23.65
CA ASN A 188 31.58 14.07 -22.52
C ASN A 188 30.91 14.27 -21.15
N SER A 189 31.06 13.28 -20.25
CA SER A 189 31.80 13.48 -18.98
C SER A 189 31.88 12.21 -18.13
N THR A 190 33.10 11.93 -17.70
CA THR A 190 33.58 10.77 -16.94
C THR A 190 33.85 11.16 -15.49
N CYS A 191 33.94 10.16 -14.59
CA CYS A 191 34.51 10.16 -13.23
C CYS A 191 33.60 10.77 -12.14
N TYR A 192 33.30 10.08 -11.03
CA TYR A 192 34.25 9.50 -10.08
C TYR A 192 33.91 8.08 -9.57
N HIS A 193 34.99 7.39 -9.23
CA HIS A 193 35.12 6.01 -8.79
C HIS A 193 35.74 6.02 -7.37
N LEU A 194 35.40 5.01 -6.55
CA LEU A 194 36.03 4.55 -5.30
C LEU A 194 35.73 5.30 -3.99
N SER A 195 34.84 4.71 -3.19
CA SER A 195 35.06 4.54 -1.75
C SER A 195 35.09 3.04 -1.44
N HIS A 196 36.27 2.57 -1.03
CA HIS A 196 36.52 1.20 -0.63
C HIS A 196 35.85 0.91 0.74
N PRO A 197 35.17 -0.24 0.93
CA PRO A 197 34.92 -0.74 2.26
C PRO A 197 36.22 -1.32 2.82
N THR A 198 36.85 -0.61 3.75
CA THR A 198 37.89 -1.17 4.64
C THR A 198 37.32 -2.35 5.40
N LYS A 199 37.70 -3.55 4.96
CA LYS A 199 37.47 -4.83 5.64
C LYS A 199 38.13 -4.77 7.02
N ARG A 200 37.34 -4.52 8.08
CA ARG A 200 37.81 -4.74 9.46
C ARG A 200 38.02 -6.25 9.65
N PRO A 201 39.11 -6.67 10.32
CA PRO A 201 39.28 -8.07 10.67
C PRO A 201 38.14 -8.51 11.61
N PRO A 202 37.62 -9.75 11.48
CA PRO A 202 36.58 -10.24 12.36
C PRO A 202 37.16 -10.37 13.78
N SER A 203 36.79 -9.42 14.63
CA SER A 203 36.92 -9.54 16.08
C SER A 203 36.10 -10.76 16.52
N SER A 204 36.79 -11.80 16.95
CA SER A 204 36.29 -13.16 17.16
C SER A 204 35.46 -13.35 18.44
N ASP A 205 34.60 -12.39 18.81
CA ASP A 205 33.82 -12.48 20.06
C ASP A 205 32.32 -12.14 19.91
N ASP A 206 31.84 -11.83 18.70
CA ASP A 206 30.43 -11.46 18.48
C ASP A 206 29.51 -12.67 18.17
N SER A 207 30.04 -13.89 18.28
CA SER A 207 29.34 -15.13 17.84
C SER A 207 28.32 -15.67 18.84
N ARG A 208 28.06 -14.97 19.96
CA ARG A 208 27.10 -15.41 20.99
C ARG A 208 25.80 -14.64 20.99
N ASN A 209 25.72 -13.53 20.26
CA ASN A 209 24.52 -12.72 20.17
C ASN A 209 23.60 -13.32 19.09
N ILE A 210 22.57 -14.04 19.55
CA ILE A 210 21.55 -14.68 18.69
C ILE A 210 20.69 -13.61 17.99
N PHE A 211 20.61 -12.42 18.57
CA PHE A 211 19.84 -11.29 18.06
C PHE A 211 20.75 -10.06 17.86
N ALA A 212 20.57 -9.37 16.75
CA ALA A 212 20.98 -7.99 16.55
C ALA A 212 19.89 -7.07 17.12
N VAL A 213 20.30 -6.05 17.86
CA VAL A 213 19.41 -5.02 18.37
C VAL A 213 19.92 -3.69 17.85
N ASP A 214 19.13 -3.05 17.01
CA ASP A 214 19.45 -1.76 16.41
C ASP A 214 18.41 -0.73 16.88
N LEU A 215 18.89 0.41 17.36
CA LEU A 215 18.06 1.60 17.53
C LEU A 215 18.08 2.35 16.19
N VAL A 216 16.91 2.51 15.60
CA VAL A 216 16.72 3.20 14.34
C VAL A 216 16.28 4.63 14.63
N GLU A 217 16.98 5.57 14.01
CA GLU A 217 16.67 6.99 14.08
C GLU A 217 15.31 7.26 13.40
N SER A 218 14.53 8.15 14.01
CA SER A 218 13.22 8.56 13.56
C SER A 218 13.32 9.26 12.22
N ASP A 219 12.48 8.82 11.28
CA ASP A 219 12.29 9.53 10.01
C ASP A 219 11.64 10.92 10.22
N PHE A 220 11.05 11.17 11.39
CA PHE A 220 10.34 12.42 11.72
C PHE A 220 11.19 13.42 12.50
N ALA A 221 12.14 12.95 13.29
CA ALA A 221 12.94 13.78 14.18
C ALA A 221 14.41 13.36 14.16
N VAL A 222 15.21 14.13 13.41
CA VAL A 222 16.67 13.95 13.35
C VAL A 222 17.25 14.02 14.77
N GLY A 223 18.01 12.98 15.14
CA GLY A 223 18.65 12.80 16.44
C GLY A 223 17.81 12.05 17.47
N VAL A 224 16.58 11.66 17.16
CA VAL A 224 15.70 10.88 18.05
C VAL A 224 15.61 9.46 17.53
N ASN A 225 15.89 8.45 18.36
CA ASN A 225 15.61 7.05 18.00
C ASN A 225 14.22 6.69 18.51
N ASP A 226 13.28 6.41 17.61
CA ASP A 226 11.88 6.05 17.96
C ASP A 226 11.51 4.60 17.62
N LEU A 227 12.39 3.88 16.91
CA LEU A 227 12.17 2.49 16.52
C LEU A 227 13.29 1.59 17.06
N LEU A 228 12.91 0.53 17.78
CA LEU A 228 13.82 -0.54 18.20
C LEU A 228 13.62 -1.75 17.27
N ARG A 229 14.64 -2.07 16.48
CA ARG A 229 14.63 -3.23 15.59
C ARG A 229 15.40 -4.37 16.24
N ILE A 230 14.75 -5.52 16.39
CA ILE A 230 15.35 -6.74 16.94
C ILE A 230 15.31 -7.80 15.86
N GLU A 231 16.47 -8.17 15.32
CA GLU A 231 16.58 -9.17 14.24
C GLU A 231 17.36 -10.39 14.71
N PRO A 232 16.91 -11.62 14.39
CA PRO A 232 17.74 -12.79 14.62
C PRO A 232 18.96 -12.80 13.69
N ARG A 233 20.15 -13.02 14.24
CA ARG A 233 21.41 -13.14 13.47
C ARG A 233 21.66 -14.54 12.89
N VAL A 234 20.76 -15.49 13.11
CA VAL A 234 20.92 -16.88 12.69
C VAL A 234 20.28 -17.14 11.32
N SER A 235 21.11 -17.42 10.32
CA SER A 235 20.70 -17.64 8.92
C SER A 235 19.99 -18.98 8.64
N TYR A 236 19.67 -19.80 9.64
CA TYR A 236 19.12 -21.14 9.44
C TYR A 236 17.87 -21.40 10.29
N GLY A 237 16.71 -20.97 9.78
CA GLY A 237 15.39 -21.65 9.90
C GLY A 237 14.83 -22.01 11.28
N ARG A 238 15.44 -21.54 12.38
CA ARG A 238 15.05 -21.89 13.77
C ARG A 238 14.82 -20.68 14.66
N THR A 239 14.47 -19.55 14.07
CA THR A 239 14.03 -18.41 14.85
C THR A 239 12.57 -18.65 15.16
N GLY A 240 12.31 -19.38 16.26
CA GLY A 240 10.98 -19.39 16.86
C GLY A 240 10.53 -17.95 17.15
N PRO A 241 9.24 -17.74 17.42
CA PRO A 241 8.71 -16.42 17.75
C PRO A 241 9.58 -15.77 18.83
N ILE A 242 9.96 -14.51 18.63
CA ILE A 242 10.76 -13.76 19.60
C ILE A 242 10.03 -13.82 20.93
N ASN A 243 10.72 -14.30 21.96
CA ASN A 243 10.11 -14.39 23.28
C ASN A 243 9.77 -12.96 23.74
N PRO A 244 8.49 -12.61 23.93
CA PRO A 244 8.09 -11.26 24.29
C PRO A 244 8.77 -10.80 25.58
N THR A 245 9.07 -11.71 26.51
CA THR A 245 9.80 -11.41 27.74
C THR A 245 11.13 -10.70 27.51
N ILE A 246 11.83 -10.97 26.41
CA ILE A 246 13.10 -10.29 26.07
C ILE A 246 12.84 -8.81 25.77
N VAL A 247 11.79 -8.53 24.98
CA VAL A 247 11.39 -7.17 24.61
C VAL A 247 10.92 -6.39 25.85
N LEU A 248 10.10 -7.03 26.69
CA LEU A 248 9.60 -6.42 27.93
C LEU A 248 10.74 -6.12 28.91
N ALA A 249 11.69 -7.05 29.08
CA ALA A 249 12.86 -6.84 29.93
C ALA A 249 13.78 -5.72 29.43
N PHE A 250 13.88 -5.54 28.11
CA PHE A 250 14.62 -4.42 27.52
C PHE A 250 13.94 -3.08 27.83
N ILE A 251 12.62 -3.00 27.61
CA ILE A 251 11.82 -1.80 27.87
C ILE A 251 11.91 -1.39 29.35
N GLU A 252 11.81 -2.35 30.27
CA GLU A 252 11.87 -2.08 31.71
C GLU A 252 13.27 -1.81 32.22
N GLY A 253 14.23 -2.69 31.88
CA GLY A 253 15.56 -2.67 32.47
C GLY A 253 16.50 -1.65 31.82
N ILE A 254 16.39 -1.45 30.51
CA ILE A 254 17.30 -0.57 29.76
C ILE A 254 16.68 0.78 29.49
N LEU A 255 15.44 0.82 28.99
CA LEU A 255 14.78 2.10 28.69
C LEU A 255 14.20 2.77 29.93
N GLY A 256 14.08 2.06 31.07
CA GLY A 256 13.56 2.60 32.33
C GLY A 256 12.05 2.87 32.30
N TYR A 257 11.33 2.30 31.34
CA TYR A 257 9.88 2.40 31.31
C TYR A 257 9.28 1.44 32.33
N LYS A 258 8.26 1.89 33.04
CA LYS A 258 7.52 1.06 33.98
C LYS A 258 6.33 0.41 33.30
N PHE A 259 6.20 -0.89 33.46
CA PHE A 259 5.00 -1.61 33.05
C PHE A 259 3.78 -1.11 33.81
N MET A 260 2.72 -0.76 33.08
CA MET A 260 1.47 -0.30 33.67
C MET A 260 0.43 -1.42 33.71
N HIS A 261 0.12 -1.98 32.54
CA HIS A 261 -0.80 -3.11 32.41
C HIS A 261 -0.66 -3.77 31.03
N ALA A 262 -1.18 -4.99 30.93
CA ALA A 262 -1.36 -5.70 29.67
C ALA A 262 -2.86 -5.81 29.35
N SER A 263 -3.21 -5.68 28.09
CA SER A 263 -4.56 -5.90 27.57
C SER A 263 -4.46 -6.76 26.31
N GLY A 264 -4.76 -8.05 26.44
CA GLY A 264 -4.62 -9.02 25.35
C GLY A 264 -3.18 -9.13 24.85
N ASN A 265 -2.96 -8.76 23.58
CA ASN A 265 -1.65 -8.74 22.92
C ASN A 265 -0.92 -7.38 23.04
N ARG A 266 -1.44 -6.44 23.83
CA ARG A 266 -0.88 -5.10 23.99
C ARG A 266 -0.30 -4.91 25.39
N PHE A 267 0.92 -4.39 25.46
CA PHE A 267 1.59 -4.01 26.70
C PHE A 267 1.68 -2.48 26.77
N VAL A 268 1.22 -1.89 27.87
CA VAL A 268 1.24 -0.45 28.08
C VAL A 268 2.34 -0.11 29.08
N TYR A 269 3.24 0.76 28.64
CA TYR A 269 4.39 1.22 29.41
C TYR A 269 4.29 2.73 29.61
N ARG A 270 4.80 3.20 30.75
CA ARG A 270 4.93 4.62 31.06
C ARG A 270 6.38 4.92 31.42
N LEU A 271 6.93 5.97 30.84
CA LEU A 271 8.21 6.51 31.30
C LEU A 271 7.99 7.15 32.68
N ASP A 272 8.59 6.58 33.73
CA ASP A 272 8.62 7.25 35.04
C ASP A 272 9.76 8.28 34.97
N ASP A 273 9.41 9.56 34.79
CA ASP A 273 10.32 10.71 34.71
C ASP A 273 11.10 11.00 36.02
N VAL A 274 11.41 9.99 36.84
CA VAL A 274 12.00 10.19 38.18
C VAL A 274 13.52 9.95 38.20
N LEU A 275 14.15 9.62 37.06
CA LEU A 275 15.61 9.51 36.99
C LEU A 275 16.19 10.29 35.82
N ARG A 276 16.08 11.63 35.89
CA ARG A 276 17.21 12.55 35.64
C ARG A 276 16.90 13.97 36.10
#